data_AF-A0A4U6XVJ4-F1
#
_entry.id   AF-A0A4U6XVJ4-F1
#
_cell.length_a   1.000
_cell.length_b   1.000
_cell.length_c   1.000
_cell.angle_alpha   90.00
_cell.angle_beta   90.00
_cell.angle_gamma   90.00
#
_symmetry.space_group_name_H-M   'P 1'
#
loop_
_entity.id
_entity.type
_entity.pdbx_description
1 polymer ?
#
loop_
_entity_poly.entity_id
_entity_poly.type
_entity_poly.pdbx_seq_one_letter_code
_entity_poly.pdbx_strand_id
1 'polypeptide(L)'
;MTPSPKMKKQETRQTKADWEVSFGPSTHLGDGTRGTAAAGPTTYLRLLRSNCVLSESAPKKKLKLTCPLPLQKANDQIGWTPFHWKLFVLNGFGYAVDSLLALVQSVTNTGAFRELASPSTYRNAGTISLYVGLLIGAVFWGFGADIIGRKVAFNVTLLITALATIVSGASPTMASWGFFVALSAFGAGGNLVLDPTVFLEFLPSNKQWTVTALALWWGFGQALTGFIAWGFLTQDRWNCAAGQTCNWSNNPGWRYVSFTAGAFVLLASVARVTVMRLKETPKYLLSVGRDADLVRNYQQLAQRYGRECSLTEEKLAACGKMKNAGQDRHTLKFVLNELVDHVRGLFVTRKMALSTTMVWMSWTLIGLAYPLFYVFLP
;
A
#
# COMPACT_ATOMS: atom_id res chain seq x y z
N MET A 1 -56.67 -4.77 39.86
CA MET A 1 -56.98 -6.09 39.28
C MET A 1 -56.04 -6.34 38.12
N THR A 2 -55.13 -7.29 38.29
CA THR A 2 -54.31 -8.00 37.26
C THR A 2 -55.21 -8.77 36.27
N PRO A 3 -54.69 -9.37 35.15
CA PRO A 3 -53.29 -9.44 34.68
C PRO A 3 -53.06 -9.15 33.17
N SER A 4 -51.78 -9.05 32.82
CA SER A 4 -51.19 -9.17 31.46
C SER A 4 -51.38 -10.56 30.83
N PRO A 5 -51.23 -10.70 29.50
CA PRO A 5 -50.37 -11.77 29.00
C PRO A 5 -49.31 -11.32 27.97
N LYS A 6 -48.34 -12.22 27.78
CA LYS A 6 -46.99 -12.05 27.24
C LYS A 6 -46.90 -11.99 25.70
N MET A 7 -45.84 -11.32 25.24
CA MET A 7 -45.03 -11.49 24.02
C MET A 7 -45.42 -12.56 22.97
N LYS A 8 -45.42 -12.14 21.70
CA LYS A 8 -44.87 -12.94 20.58
C LYS A 8 -43.90 -12.07 19.75
N LYS A 9 -42.63 -12.48 19.73
CA LYS A 9 -41.60 -12.06 18.76
C LYS A 9 -42.08 -12.43 17.35
N GLN A 10 -42.10 -11.48 16.42
CA GLN A 10 -42.08 -11.79 14.99
C GLN A 10 -40.63 -11.81 14.52
N GLU A 11 -40.08 -13.01 14.40
CA GLU A 11 -38.89 -13.33 13.62
C GLU A 11 -39.23 -13.21 12.14
N THR A 12 -38.62 -12.25 11.44
CA THR A 12 -38.63 -12.21 9.97
C THR A 12 -37.61 -13.22 9.46
N ARG A 13 -38.13 -14.31 8.87
CA ARG A 13 -37.38 -15.36 8.18
C ARG A 13 -36.46 -14.77 7.10
N GLN A 14 -35.15 -14.91 7.31
CA GLN A 14 -34.13 -14.81 6.28
C GLN A 14 -34.08 -16.15 5.53
N THR A 15 -34.29 -16.14 4.22
CA THR A 15 -34.10 -17.28 3.33
C THR A 15 -32.61 -17.62 3.24
N LYS A 16 -32.22 -18.75 3.83
CA LYS A 16 -30.93 -19.41 3.57
C LYS A 16 -30.99 -20.07 2.19
N ALA A 17 -30.03 -19.76 1.33
CA ALA A 17 -29.67 -20.60 0.20
C ALA A 17 -28.57 -21.56 0.67
N ASP A 18 -28.91 -22.83 0.76
CA ASP A 18 -28.02 -23.92 1.14
C ASP A 18 -27.08 -24.27 -0.04
N TRP A 19 -25.78 -24.36 0.24
CA TRP A 19 -24.79 -25.00 -0.62
C TRP A 19 -24.10 -26.11 0.17
N GLU A 20 -24.73 -27.29 0.23
CA GLU A 20 -24.08 -28.52 0.67
C GLU A 20 -23.45 -29.23 -0.53
N VAL A 21 -22.16 -29.55 -0.46
CA VAL A 21 -21.49 -30.47 -1.38
C VAL A 21 -21.11 -31.72 -0.58
N SER A 22 -21.84 -32.80 -0.84
CA SER A 22 -21.61 -34.13 -0.26
C SER A 22 -20.36 -34.79 -0.84
N PHE A 23 -19.50 -35.33 0.03
CA PHE A 23 -18.42 -36.25 -0.38
C PHE A 23 -18.87 -37.69 -0.11
N GLY A 24 -18.96 -38.50 -1.18
CA GLY A 24 -19.16 -39.96 -1.11
C GLY A 24 -17.84 -40.75 -1.21
N PRO A 25 -17.80 -42.02 -0.78
CA PRO A 25 -16.57 -42.66 -0.32
C PRO A 25 -15.80 -43.47 -1.39
N SER A 26 -14.52 -43.65 -1.10
CA SER A 26 -13.49 -44.35 -1.88
C SER A 26 -13.64 -45.89 -1.91
N THR A 27 -13.43 -46.49 -3.08
CA THR A 27 -13.15 -47.92 -3.24
C THR A 27 -11.94 -48.14 -4.16
N HIS A 28 -11.06 -49.07 -3.74
CA HIS A 28 -9.88 -49.56 -4.45
C HIS A 28 -10.21 -50.70 -5.44
N LEU A 29 -9.35 -50.88 -6.46
CA LEU A 29 -8.99 -52.07 -7.29
C LEU A 29 -8.75 -51.57 -8.73
N GLY A 30 -7.59 -51.73 -9.38
CA GLY A 30 -6.96 -52.96 -9.87
C GLY A 30 -6.37 -52.68 -11.29
N ASP A 31 -5.36 -53.42 -11.68
CA ASP A 31 -4.37 -53.21 -12.77
C ASP A 31 -4.91 -53.36 -14.23
N GLY A 32 -4.24 -52.77 -15.25
CA GLY A 32 -4.45 -53.13 -16.67
C GLY A 32 -4.43 -52.03 -17.77
N THR A 33 -3.30 -51.93 -18.48
CA THR A 33 -3.00 -51.50 -19.88
C THR A 33 -3.97 -50.71 -20.81
N ARG A 34 -3.35 -49.71 -21.48
CA ARG A 34 -3.57 -49.10 -22.84
C ARG A 34 -4.80 -48.19 -23.10
N GLY A 35 -4.48 -46.95 -23.53
CA GLY A 35 -5.12 -46.30 -24.68
C GLY A 35 -5.99 -45.06 -24.42
N THR A 36 -5.49 -43.91 -24.90
CA THR A 36 -6.23 -42.72 -25.39
C THR A 36 -7.13 -41.89 -24.46
N ALA A 37 -6.65 -40.66 -24.22
CA ALA A 37 -7.38 -39.38 -24.19
C ALA A 37 -8.69 -39.24 -23.38
N ALA A 38 -8.59 -38.62 -22.20
CA ALA A 38 -9.57 -37.65 -21.72
C ALA A 38 -8.93 -36.76 -20.64
N ALA A 39 -8.95 -35.45 -20.86
CA ALA A 39 -8.42 -34.46 -19.93
C ALA A 39 -9.34 -34.29 -18.71
N GLY A 40 -8.77 -34.41 -17.52
CA GLY A 40 -9.40 -34.25 -16.21
C GLY A 40 -8.34 -34.03 -15.11
N PRO A 41 -8.70 -33.47 -13.95
CA PRO A 41 -8.08 -32.26 -13.41
C PRO A 41 -6.88 -32.53 -12.49
N THR A 42 -5.66 -32.50 -13.03
CA THR A 42 -4.43 -32.51 -12.20
C THR A 42 -3.34 -31.56 -12.71
N THR A 43 -3.73 -30.46 -13.36
CA THR A 43 -2.81 -29.52 -14.01
C THR A 43 -3.02 -28.10 -13.51
N TYR A 44 -2.80 -27.86 -12.21
CA TYR A 44 -2.77 -26.48 -11.66
C TYR A 44 -1.46 -26.10 -10.96
N LEU A 45 -0.46 -27.00 -10.91
CA LEU A 45 0.85 -26.73 -10.29
C LEU A 45 2.04 -26.77 -11.27
N ARG A 46 1.81 -26.42 -12.54
CA ARG A 46 2.86 -26.35 -13.59
C ARG A 46 2.85 -25.08 -14.45
N LEU A 47 2.30 -23.97 -13.95
CA LEU A 47 2.18 -22.70 -14.70
C LEU A 47 2.89 -21.48 -14.04
N LEU A 48 3.93 -21.71 -13.24
CA LEU A 48 4.85 -20.64 -12.79
C LEU A 48 6.32 -20.91 -13.18
N ARG A 49 6.55 -21.63 -14.28
CA ARG A 49 7.89 -21.90 -14.83
C ARG A 49 7.86 -21.94 -16.36
N SER A 50 7.53 -20.83 -17.01
CA SER A 50 7.82 -20.64 -18.44
C SER A 50 7.54 -19.21 -18.89
N ASN A 51 8.60 -18.41 -18.94
CA ASN A 51 8.95 -17.55 -20.07
C ASN A 51 10.39 -17.07 -19.86
N CYS A 52 11.31 -18.02 -20.02
CA CYS A 52 12.73 -17.76 -20.21
C CYS A 52 13.09 -18.54 -21.48
N VAL A 53 13.03 -17.89 -22.63
CA VAL A 53 13.48 -18.48 -23.90
C VAL A 53 14.92 -18.05 -24.10
N LEU A 54 15.84 -18.99 -23.93
CA LEU A 54 17.13 -18.98 -24.61
C LEU A 54 16.91 -19.65 -25.97
N SER A 55 17.34 -18.98 -27.04
CA SER A 55 17.78 -19.66 -28.25
C SER A 55 19.24 -19.28 -28.43
N GLU A 56 20.10 -20.29 -28.51
CA GLU A 56 21.46 -20.15 -29.00
C GLU A 56 21.46 -19.60 -30.43
N SER A 57 22.54 -18.88 -30.77
CA SER A 57 22.93 -18.32 -32.07
C SER A 57 22.39 -16.94 -32.48
N ALA A 58 23.37 -16.07 -32.83
CA ALA A 58 23.31 -14.89 -33.70
C ALA A 58 23.21 -13.46 -33.07
N PRO A 59 23.96 -12.48 -33.64
CA PRO A 59 24.25 -11.18 -33.03
C PRO A 59 23.23 -10.08 -33.40
N LYS A 60 23.28 -8.99 -32.62
CA LYS A 60 22.65 -7.66 -32.77
C LYS A 60 21.28 -7.45 -32.10
N LYS A 61 21.35 -6.60 -31.06
CA LYS A 61 20.30 -5.71 -30.51
C LYS A 61 19.03 -6.37 -29.98
N LYS A 62 19.10 -6.92 -28.76
CA LYS A 62 18.00 -6.89 -27.76
C LYS A 62 18.53 -7.33 -26.38
N LEU A 63 19.38 -6.49 -25.79
CA LEU A 63 19.74 -6.63 -24.38
C LEU A 63 18.63 -5.98 -23.53
N LYS A 64 17.68 -6.77 -23.03
CA LYS A 64 16.70 -6.30 -22.04
C LYS A 64 16.54 -7.34 -20.91
N LEU A 65 17.13 -6.98 -19.77
CA LEU A 65 16.89 -7.43 -18.38
C LEU A 65 16.95 -8.93 -18.06
N THR A 66 18.16 -9.47 -17.90
CA THR A 66 18.43 -10.79 -17.30
C THR A 66 18.83 -10.72 -15.81
N CYS A 67 18.91 -9.52 -15.21
CA CYS A 67 19.26 -9.31 -13.79
C CYS A 67 18.21 -9.72 -12.71
N PRO A 68 16.94 -10.09 -12.97
CA PRO A 68 16.03 -10.51 -11.89
C PRO A 68 16.45 -11.81 -11.21
N LEU A 69 17.15 -12.70 -11.94
CA LEU A 69 17.40 -14.07 -11.51
C LEU A 69 18.34 -14.19 -10.30
N PRO A 70 19.48 -13.49 -10.21
CA PRO A 70 20.37 -13.60 -9.06
C PRO A 70 19.76 -13.00 -7.79
N LEU A 71 19.06 -11.87 -7.92
CA LEU A 71 18.45 -11.18 -6.78
C LEU A 71 17.29 -12.00 -6.18
N GLN A 72 16.38 -12.50 -7.04
CA GLN A 72 15.28 -13.32 -6.56
C GLN A 72 15.78 -14.62 -5.93
N LYS A 73 16.80 -15.26 -6.51
CA LYS A 73 17.44 -16.44 -5.92
C LYS A 73 18.06 -16.13 -4.55
N ALA A 74 18.68 -14.96 -4.38
CA ALA A 74 19.21 -14.55 -3.09
C ALA A 74 18.10 -14.36 -2.04
N ASN A 75 16.96 -13.76 -2.43
CA ASN A 75 15.79 -13.66 -1.55
C ASN A 75 15.25 -15.05 -1.17
N ASP A 76 15.14 -15.96 -2.15
CA ASP A 76 14.65 -17.33 -1.92
C ASP A 76 15.59 -18.13 -1.01
N GLN A 77 16.92 -17.96 -1.13
CA GLN A 77 17.94 -18.59 -0.27
C GLN A 77 17.90 -18.08 1.17
N ILE A 78 17.79 -16.76 1.36
CA ILE A 78 17.63 -16.17 2.70
C ILE A 78 16.31 -16.61 3.33
N GLY A 79 15.26 -16.69 2.52
CA GLY A 79 13.93 -17.11 2.93
C GLY A 79 13.30 -16.14 3.94
N TRP A 80 12.28 -16.63 4.66
CA TRP A 80 11.60 -15.83 5.68
C TRP A 80 12.40 -15.83 6.98
N THR A 81 12.67 -14.63 7.51
CA THR A 81 13.46 -14.41 8.73
C THR A 81 12.77 -13.41 9.64
N PRO A 82 13.19 -13.25 10.92
CA PRO A 82 12.63 -12.23 11.79
C PRO A 82 12.73 -10.80 11.24
N PHE A 83 13.69 -10.52 10.35
CA PHE A 83 13.73 -9.26 9.60
C PHE A 83 12.47 -9.05 8.75
N HIS A 84 12.02 -10.10 8.05
CA HIS A 84 10.80 -10.05 7.23
C HIS A 84 9.54 -9.88 8.08
N TRP A 85 9.50 -10.46 9.28
CA TRP A 85 8.39 -10.21 10.20
C TRP A 85 8.33 -8.75 10.66
N LYS A 86 9.49 -8.19 11.05
CA LYS A 86 9.58 -6.77 11.40
C LYS A 86 9.16 -5.89 10.21
N LEU A 87 9.60 -6.24 9.01
CA LEU A 87 9.25 -5.54 7.78
C LEU A 87 7.75 -5.64 7.48
N PHE A 88 7.14 -6.82 7.60
CA PHE A 88 5.70 -7.00 7.41
C PHE A 88 4.88 -6.17 8.39
N VAL A 89 5.19 -6.23 9.69
CA VAL A 89 4.47 -5.48 10.71
C VAL A 89 4.59 -3.98 10.49
N LEU A 90 5.79 -3.49 10.16
CA LEU A 90 6.04 -2.06 9.99
C LEU A 90 5.42 -1.48 8.71
N ASN A 91 5.43 -2.22 7.59
CA ASN A 91 4.68 -1.83 6.38
C ASN A 91 3.16 -1.98 6.60
N GLY A 92 2.74 -2.99 7.37
CA GLY A 92 1.35 -3.15 7.79
C GLY A 92 0.85 -1.95 8.60
N PHE A 93 1.64 -1.46 9.55
CA PHE A 93 1.32 -0.23 10.28
C PHE A 93 1.21 0.99 9.36
N GLY A 94 2.03 1.11 8.32
CA GLY A 94 1.86 2.19 7.34
C GLY A 94 0.55 2.08 6.57
N TYR A 95 0.18 0.88 6.11
CA TYR A 95 -1.15 0.61 5.53
C TYR A 95 -2.31 0.97 6.47
N ALA A 96 -2.17 0.67 7.78
CA ALA A 96 -3.15 1.06 8.78
C ALA A 96 -3.20 2.58 8.97
N VAL A 97 -2.05 3.28 8.93
CA VAL A 97 -2.00 4.74 9.00
C VAL A 97 -2.71 5.37 7.79
N ASP A 98 -2.46 4.86 6.59
CA ASP A 98 -3.05 5.42 5.36
C ASP A 98 -4.58 5.31 5.39
N SER A 99 -5.11 4.18 5.87
CA SER A 99 -6.56 4.02 6.05
C SER A 99 -7.10 4.88 7.18
N LEU A 100 -6.36 5.00 8.29
CA LEU A 100 -6.71 5.85 9.44
C LEU A 100 -6.89 7.30 9.01
N LEU A 101 -5.99 7.84 8.20
CA LEU A 101 -6.01 9.23 7.74
C LEU A 101 -7.20 9.55 6.84
N ALA A 102 -7.52 8.62 5.92
CA ALA A 102 -8.71 8.76 5.09
C ALA A 102 -9.98 8.84 5.95
N LEU A 103 -10.07 8.02 7.00
CA LEU A 103 -11.21 8.07 7.92
C LEU A 103 -11.19 9.32 8.81
N VAL A 104 -10.02 9.76 9.28
CA VAL A 104 -9.87 10.98 10.09
C VAL A 104 -10.43 12.17 9.32
N GLN A 105 -10.08 12.32 8.03
CA GLN A 105 -10.66 13.38 7.21
C GLN A 105 -12.18 13.26 7.13
N SER A 106 -12.71 12.06 6.87
CA SER A 106 -14.15 11.82 6.75
C SER A 106 -14.92 12.20 8.03
N VAL A 107 -14.47 11.74 9.20
CA VAL A 107 -15.18 11.98 10.48
C VAL A 107 -15.03 13.42 10.98
N THR A 108 -13.90 14.08 10.66
CA THR A 108 -13.66 15.47 11.09
C THR A 108 -14.30 16.50 10.16
N ASN A 109 -14.62 16.15 8.91
CA ASN A 109 -15.13 17.07 7.90
C ASN A 109 -16.37 17.86 8.36
N THR A 110 -17.34 17.18 8.97
CA THR A 110 -18.57 17.84 9.44
C THR A 110 -18.30 18.83 10.56
N GLY A 111 -17.46 18.46 11.53
CA GLY A 111 -17.07 19.33 12.64
C GLY A 111 -16.28 20.55 12.16
N ALA A 112 -15.31 20.33 11.28
CA ALA A 112 -14.51 21.39 10.66
C ALA A 112 -15.38 22.34 9.83
N PHE A 113 -16.31 21.81 9.02
CA PHE A 113 -17.21 22.63 8.20
C PHE A 113 -18.13 23.51 9.07
N ARG A 114 -18.66 23.00 10.18
CA ARG A 114 -19.54 23.81 11.06
C ARG A 114 -18.84 25.01 11.68
N GLU A 115 -17.55 24.91 11.97
CA GLU A 115 -16.77 25.96 12.63
C GLU A 115 -16.04 26.88 11.65
N LEU A 116 -15.52 26.32 10.55
CA LEU A 116 -14.59 27.02 9.67
C LEU A 116 -15.20 27.45 8.32
N ALA A 117 -16.42 27.03 8.00
CA ALA A 117 -17.03 27.36 6.72
C ALA A 117 -17.42 28.84 6.64
N SER A 118 -17.11 29.42 5.49
CA SER A 118 -17.68 30.68 5.02
C SER A 118 -18.88 30.42 4.10
N PRO A 119 -19.72 31.43 3.80
CA PRO A 119 -20.86 31.27 2.88
C PRO A 119 -20.50 30.74 1.48
N SER A 120 -19.26 30.94 1.03
CA SER A 120 -18.74 30.46 -0.26
C SER A 120 -18.10 29.06 -0.20
N THR A 121 -18.08 28.43 0.97
CA THR A 121 -17.35 27.17 1.19
C THR A 121 -18.11 25.98 0.64
N TYR A 122 -17.45 25.19 -0.21
CA TYR A 122 -17.96 23.92 -0.68
C TYR A 122 -17.88 22.83 0.40
N ARG A 123 -19.01 22.14 0.67
CA ARG A 123 -19.13 21.14 1.75
C ARG A 123 -18.11 20.00 1.67
N ASN A 124 -17.75 19.58 0.46
CA ASN A 124 -16.80 18.48 0.25
C ASN A 124 -15.38 18.97 -0.08
N ALA A 125 -15.04 20.22 0.25
CA ALA A 125 -13.71 20.77 0.02
C ALA A 125 -12.60 19.95 0.70
N GLY A 126 -12.85 19.42 1.91
CA GLY A 126 -11.91 18.52 2.60
C GLY A 126 -11.67 17.21 1.83
N THR A 127 -12.73 16.62 1.30
CA THR A 127 -12.66 15.37 0.52
C THR A 127 -11.88 15.58 -0.78
N ILE A 128 -12.14 16.69 -1.50
CA ILE A 128 -11.37 17.05 -2.69
C ILE A 128 -9.89 17.25 -2.32
N SER A 129 -9.62 17.98 -1.23
CA SER A 129 -8.25 18.24 -0.77
C SER A 129 -7.49 16.94 -0.48
N LEU A 130 -8.14 15.96 0.18
CA LEU A 130 -7.57 14.64 0.44
C LEU A 130 -7.18 13.92 -0.86
N TYR A 131 -8.11 13.79 -1.81
CA TYR A 131 -7.84 13.05 -3.05
C TYR A 131 -6.85 13.75 -3.98
N VAL A 132 -6.88 15.08 -4.06
CA VAL A 132 -5.87 15.85 -4.81
C VAL A 132 -4.48 15.66 -4.19
N GLY A 133 -4.38 15.74 -2.86
CA GLY A 133 -3.15 15.46 -2.15
C GLY A 133 -2.63 14.04 -2.42
N LEU A 134 -3.52 13.04 -2.35
CA LEU A 134 -3.20 11.64 -2.61
C LEU A 134 -2.68 11.41 -4.03
N LEU A 135 -3.33 12.01 -5.04
CA LEU A 135 -2.93 11.91 -6.44
C LEU A 135 -1.55 12.52 -6.68
N ILE A 136 -1.34 13.77 -6.24
CA ILE A 136 -0.07 14.47 -6.39
C ILE A 136 1.03 13.73 -5.64
N GLY A 137 0.73 13.24 -4.44
CA GLY A 137 1.65 12.46 -3.60
C GLY A 137 2.08 11.15 -4.26
N ALA A 138 1.13 10.36 -4.76
CA ALA A 138 1.43 9.08 -5.41
C ALA A 138 2.32 9.26 -6.64
N VAL A 139 2.07 10.29 -7.45
CA VAL A 139 2.91 10.63 -8.61
C VAL A 139 4.29 11.11 -8.15
N PHE A 140 4.34 12.09 -7.26
CA PHE A 140 5.60 12.69 -6.80
C PHE A 140 6.50 11.68 -6.11
N TRP A 141 6.00 10.94 -5.13
CA TRP A 141 6.78 9.97 -4.37
C TRP A 141 7.05 8.68 -5.14
N GLY A 142 6.14 8.27 -6.04
CA GLY A 142 6.33 7.11 -6.90
C GLY A 142 7.57 7.26 -7.78
N PHE A 143 7.73 8.39 -8.46
CA PHE A 143 8.93 8.67 -9.26
C PHE A 143 10.09 9.20 -8.41
N GLY A 144 9.79 10.05 -7.43
CA GLY A 144 10.79 10.71 -6.59
C GLY A 144 11.62 9.73 -5.75
N ALA A 145 11.03 8.63 -5.29
CA ALA A 145 11.74 7.64 -4.49
C ALA A 145 12.80 6.86 -5.28
N ASP A 146 12.64 6.70 -6.59
CA ASP A 146 13.65 6.08 -7.45
C ASP A 146 14.84 7.00 -7.72
N ILE A 147 14.68 8.32 -7.50
CA ILE A 147 15.76 9.32 -7.59
C ILE A 147 16.44 9.51 -6.23
N ILE A 148 15.65 9.90 -5.23
CA ILE A 148 16.12 10.33 -3.90
C ILE A 148 16.58 9.14 -3.05
N GLY A 149 16.03 7.95 -3.30
CA GLY A 149 16.22 6.78 -2.46
C GLY A 149 14.96 6.42 -1.71
N ARG A 150 14.67 5.11 -1.68
CA ARG A 150 13.42 4.58 -1.13
C ARG A 150 13.40 4.65 0.38
N LYS A 151 14.55 4.49 1.05
CA LYS A 151 14.64 4.64 2.50
C LYS A 151 14.29 6.05 2.94
N VAL A 152 14.79 7.08 2.25
CA VAL A 152 14.53 8.48 2.62
C VAL A 152 13.06 8.80 2.37
N ALA A 153 12.56 8.49 1.18
CA ALA A 153 11.15 8.69 0.84
C ALA A 153 10.23 8.02 1.86
N PHE A 154 10.48 6.75 2.20
CA PHE A 154 9.68 5.94 3.12
C PHE A 154 9.56 6.50 4.54
N ASN A 155 10.57 7.24 5.02
CA ASN A 155 10.53 7.85 6.35
C ASN A 155 9.97 9.28 6.31
N VAL A 156 10.32 10.05 5.27
CA VAL A 156 9.91 11.45 5.13
C VAL A 156 8.42 11.56 4.86
N THR A 157 7.85 10.69 4.03
CA THR A 157 6.41 10.68 3.72
C THR A 157 5.56 10.54 4.97
N LEU A 158 5.88 9.56 5.82
CA LEU A 158 5.14 9.31 7.06
C LEU A 158 5.30 10.45 8.07
N LEU A 159 6.48 11.09 8.13
CA LEU A 159 6.70 12.26 8.97
C LEU A 159 5.88 13.48 8.49
N ILE A 160 5.90 13.77 7.19
CA ILE A 160 5.08 14.85 6.59
C ILE A 160 3.62 14.62 6.94
N THR A 161 3.14 13.40 6.75
CA THR A 161 1.77 13.02 7.07
C THR A 161 1.44 13.24 8.53
N ALA A 162 2.28 12.75 9.45
CA ALA A 162 2.06 12.94 10.89
C ALA A 162 1.93 14.41 11.27
N LEU A 163 2.89 15.24 10.85
CA LEU A 163 2.94 16.66 11.19
C LEU A 163 1.77 17.41 10.56
N ALA A 164 1.47 17.16 9.29
CA ALA A 164 0.35 17.81 8.60
C ALA A 164 -1.00 17.45 9.24
N THR A 165 -1.19 16.21 9.69
CA THR A 165 -2.43 15.80 10.41
C THR A 165 -2.56 16.48 11.78
N ILE A 166 -1.46 16.65 12.51
CA ILE A 166 -1.49 17.41 13.78
C ILE A 166 -1.82 18.87 13.49
N VAL A 167 -1.14 19.49 12.53
CA VAL A 167 -1.33 20.91 12.20
C VAL A 167 -2.72 21.17 11.62
N SER A 168 -3.32 20.22 10.89
CA SER A 168 -4.70 20.37 10.41
C SER A 168 -5.70 20.53 11.56
N GLY A 169 -5.47 19.87 12.69
CA GLY A 169 -6.28 20.07 13.90
C GLY A 169 -6.20 21.48 14.48
N ALA A 170 -5.13 22.24 14.20
CA ALA A 170 -4.94 23.61 14.65
C ALA A 170 -5.40 24.66 13.63
N SER A 171 -5.92 24.25 12.47
CA SER A 171 -6.26 25.17 11.38
C SER A 171 -7.36 26.18 11.77
N PRO A 172 -7.16 27.49 11.48
CA PRO A 172 -8.13 28.53 11.80
C PRO A 172 -9.16 28.78 10.68
N THR A 173 -8.96 28.25 9.47
CA THR A 173 -9.84 28.48 8.31
C THR A 173 -10.04 27.20 7.50
N MET A 174 -11.13 27.11 6.73
CA MET A 174 -11.37 25.94 5.88
C MET A 174 -10.25 25.74 4.84
N ALA A 175 -9.72 26.82 4.28
CA ALA A 175 -8.63 26.76 3.31
C ALA A 175 -7.33 26.20 3.92
N SER A 176 -6.96 26.66 5.13
CA SER A 176 -5.79 26.13 5.83
C SER A 176 -5.99 24.67 6.24
N TRP A 177 -7.19 24.31 6.73
CA TRP A 177 -7.55 22.92 7.01
C TRP A 177 -7.43 22.03 5.77
N GLY A 178 -8.03 22.45 4.64
CA GLY A 178 -7.93 21.75 3.36
C GLY A 178 -6.48 21.59 2.88
N PHE A 179 -5.65 22.63 2.97
CA PHE A 179 -4.24 22.56 2.63
C PHE A 179 -3.48 21.51 3.47
N PHE A 180 -3.66 21.49 4.79
CA PHE A 180 -2.99 20.50 5.64
C PHE A 180 -3.55 19.09 5.47
N VAL A 181 -4.84 18.95 5.17
CA VAL A 181 -5.43 17.66 4.75
C VAL A 181 -4.76 17.19 3.45
N ALA A 182 -4.64 18.05 2.45
CA ALA A 182 -3.95 17.73 1.19
C ALA A 182 -2.48 17.39 1.41
N LEU A 183 -1.78 18.12 2.27
CA LEU A 183 -0.38 17.85 2.61
C LEU A 183 -0.21 16.52 3.35
N SER A 184 -1.14 16.18 4.26
CA SER A 184 -1.14 14.89 4.94
C SER A 184 -1.36 13.74 3.96
N ALA A 185 -2.28 13.93 3.01
CA ALA A 185 -2.58 12.96 1.95
C ALA A 185 -1.46 12.86 0.91
N PHE A 186 -0.71 13.94 0.67
CA PHE A 186 0.47 13.94 -0.17
C PHE A 186 1.55 12.99 0.37
N GLY A 187 1.80 13.00 1.68
CA GLY A 187 2.68 12.00 2.30
C GLY A 187 2.08 10.59 2.27
N ALA A 188 0.79 10.45 2.55
CA ALA A 188 0.10 9.15 2.55
C ALA A 188 0.10 8.49 1.15
N GLY A 189 -0.04 9.29 0.09
CA GLY A 189 0.06 8.80 -1.29
C GLY A 189 1.43 8.19 -1.59
N GLY A 190 2.49 8.73 -0.97
CA GLY A 190 3.83 8.12 -1.02
C GLY A 190 3.92 6.82 -0.24
N ASN A 191 3.36 6.75 0.98
CA ASN A 191 3.34 5.51 1.77
C ASN A 191 2.66 4.35 1.02
N LEU A 192 1.51 4.62 0.39
CA LEU A 192 0.76 3.62 -0.39
C LEU A 192 1.59 3.01 -1.53
N VAL A 193 2.52 3.77 -2.11
CA VAL A 193 3.42 3.27 -3.15
C VAL A 193 4.66 2.61 -2.54
N LEU A 194 5.25 3.21 -1.51
CA LEU A 194 6.55 2.79 -0.98
C LEU A 194 6.46 1.55 -0.11
N ASP A 195 5.46 1.44 0.74
CA ASP A 195 5.29 0.32 1.66
C ASP A 195 5.22 -1.04 0.95
N PRO A 196 4.35 -1.26 -0.06
CA PRO A 196 4.31 -2.53 -0.77
C PRO A 196 5.57 -2.72 -1.64
N THR A 197 6.14 -1.65 -2.19
CA THR A 197 7.29 -1.78 -3.09
C THR A 197 8.57 -2.13 -2.32
N VAL A 198 8.84 -1.48 -1.18
CA VAL A 198 9.94 -1.83 -0.27
C VAL A 198 9.78 -3.28 0.18
N PHE A 199 8.57 -3.68 0.59
CA PHE A 199 8.33 -5.04 1.07
C PHE A 199 8.55 -6.09 -0.02
N LEU A 200 8.04 -5.86 -1.24
CA LEU A 200 8.20 -6.75 -2.40
C LEU A 200 9.65 -6.99 -2.82
N GLU A 201 10.55 -6.05 -2.55
CA GLU A 201 11.95 -6.21 -2.94
C GLU A 201 12.75 -7.17 -2.06
N PHE A 202 12.33 -7.35 -0.81
CA PHE A 202 12.95 -8.29 0.12
C PHE A 202 12.22 -9.64 0.17
N LEU A 203 11.00 -9.73 -0.39
CA LEU A 203 10.16 -10.92 -0.29
C LEU A 203 10.70 -12.12 -1.09
N PRO A 204 10.80 -13.32 -0.48
CA PRO A 204 10.97 -14.56 -1.22
C PRO A 204 9.71 -14.90 -2.03
N SER A 205 9.90 -15.59 -3.15
CA SER A 205 8.85 -15.89 -4.13
C SER A 205 7.68 -16.68 -3.54
N ASN A 206 7.96 -17.60 -2.60
CA ASN A 206 6.96 -18.41 -1.93
C ASN A 206 6.12 -17.68 -0.87
N LYS A 207 6.43 -16.42 -0.54
CA LYS A 207 5.71 -15.62 0.48
C LYS A 207 5.05 -14.35 -0.07
N GLN A 208 4.97 -14.19 -1.40
CA GLN A 208 4.35 -13.01 -2.02
C GLN A 208 2.89 -12.77 -1.60
N TRP A 209 2.14 -13.80 -1.19
CA TRP A 209 0.79 -13.68 -0.64
C TRP A 209 0.68 -12.75 0.59
N THR A 210 1.79 -12.54 1.31
CA THR A 210 1.84 -11.62 2.46
C THR A 210 1.60 -10.18 2.06
N VAL A 211 1.81 -9.81 0.80
CA VAL A 211 1.44 -8.48 0.28
C VAL A 211 -0.07 -8.32 0.26
N THR A 212 -0.81 -9.36 -0.15
CA THR A 212 -2.28 -9.36 -0.06
C THR A 212 -2.74 -9.32 1.41
N ALA A 213 -2.01 -9.98 2.31
CA ALA A 213 -2.30 -9.92 3.74
C ALA A 213 -2.10 -8.51 4.35
N LEU A 214 -1.40 -7.59 3.68
CA LEU A 214 -1.33 -6.18 4.11
C LEU A 214 -2.72 -5.52 4.14
N ALA A 215 -3.68 -5.99 3.33
CA ALA A 215 -5.04 -5.49 3.33
C ALA A 215 -5.76 -5.66 4.68
N LEU A 216 -5.35 -6.62 5.51
CA LEU A 216 -5.92 -6.80 6.86
C LEU A 216 -5.63 -5.60 7.77
N TRP A 217 -4.50 -4.93 7.57
CA TRP A 217 -4.13 -3.75 8.34
C TRP A 217 -5.02 -2.53 8.03
N TRP A 218 -5.64 -2.50 6.84
CA TRP A 218 -6.57 -1.43 6.47
C TRP A 218 -7.73 -1.33 7.47
N GLY A 219 -8.31 -2.49 7.83
CA GLY A 219 -9.40 -2.56 8.80
C GLY A 219 -8.96 -2.13 10.21
N PHE A 220 -7.74 -2.48 10.60
CA PHE A 220 -7.18 -2.06 11.89
C PHE A 220 -7.05 -0.53 12.00
N GLY A 221 -6.56 0.12 10.95
CA GLY A 221 -6.45 1.58 10.91
C GLY A 221 -7.80 2.27 11.03
N GLN A 222 -8.80 1.79 10.29
CA GLN A 222 -10.16 2.32 10.33
C GLN A 222 -10.82 2.10 11.70
N ALA A 223 -10.64 0.92 12.31
CA ALA A 223 -11.13 0.63 13.65
C ALA A 223 -10.51 1.58 14.69
N LEU A 224 -9.18 1.81 14.62
CA LEU A 224 -8.49 2.73 15.50
C LEU A 224 -9.04 4.16 15.39
N THR A 225 -9.23 4.68 14.17
CA THR A 225 -9.89 5.97 13.99
C THR A 225 -11.30 5.98 14.55
N GLY A 226 -12.07 4.91 14.34
CA GLY A 226 -13.41 4.74 14.88
C GLY A 226 -13.42 4.85 16.41
N PHE A 227 -12.48 4.22 17.11
CA PHE A 227 -12.35 4.33 18.56
C PHE A 227 -11.94 5.74 19.02
N ILE A 228 -11.00 6.39 18.32
CA ILE A 228 -10.60 7.77 18.60
C ILE A 228 -11.80 8.71 18.42
N ALA A 229 -12.50 8.59 17.28
CA ALA A 229 -13.67 9.38 16.96
C ALA A 229 -14.81 9.12 17.95
N TRP A 230 -15.02 7.87 18.35
CA TRP A 230 -16.01 7.52 19.38
C TRP A 230 -15.72 8.24 20.70
N GLY A 231 -14.44 8.28 21.11
CA GLY A 231 -14.02 8.99 22.33
C GLY A 231 -14.28 10.50 22.31
N PHE A 232 -14.10 11.17 21.16
CA PHE A 232 -14.19 12.64 21.10
C PHE A 232 -15.50 13.18 20.50
N LEU A 233 -16.06 12.51 19.49
CA LEU A 233 -17.19 13.02 18.69
C LEU A 233 -18.57 12.64 19.25
N THR A 234 -18.66 11.72 20.21
CA THR A 234 -19.94 11.35 20.86
C THR A 234 -20.29 12.20 22.07
N GLN A 235 -19.34 13.01 22.56
CA GLN A 235 -19.52 13.77 23.79
C GLN A 235 -20.07 15.17 23.47
N ASP A 236 -21.26 15.49 23.95
CA ASP A 236 -21.93 16.78 23.67
C ASP A 236 -21.09 18.00 24.10
N ARG A 237 -20.27 17.84 25.15
CA ARG A 237 -19.37 18.91 25.65
C ARG A 237 -18.32 19.38 24.65
N TRP A 238 -18.04 18.61 23.61
CA TRP A 238 -16.98 18.87 22.63
C TRP A 238 -17.48 19.03 21.19
N ASN A 239 -18.79 18.88 20.98
CA ASN A 239 -19.37 18.85 19.64
C ASN A 239 -20.55 19.81 19.57
N CYS A 240 -20.42 20.79 18.69
CA CYS A 240 -21.42 21.81 18.48
C CYS A 240 -22.62 21.27 17.66
N ALA A 241 -23.84 21.59 18.09
CA ALA A 241 -25.06 21.15 17.42
C ALA A 241 -25.32 21.93 16.11
N ALA A 242 -26.13 21.36 15.23
CA ALA A 242 -26.51 22.02 13.99
C ALA A 242 -27.29 23.31 14.26
N GLY A 243 -26.90 24.43 13.63
CA GLY A 243 -27.55 25.74 13.78
C GLY A 243 -26.97 26.61 14.89
N GLN A 244 -25.99 26.13 15.66
CA GLN A 244 -25.27 26.93 16.65
C GLN A 244 -24.02 27.58 16.04
N THR A 245 -23.56 28.69 16.64
CA THR A 245 -22.26 29.29 16.31
C THR A 245 -21.15 28.46 16.94
N CYS A 246 -20.46 27.69 16.10
CA CYS A 246 -19.39 26.81 16.54
C CYS A 246 -18.05 27.57 16.61
N ASN A 247 -17.28 27.30 17.66
CA ASN A 247 -15.97 27.88 17.93
C ASN A 247 -15.08 26.84 18.65
N TRP A 248 -13.83 27.24 18.94
CA TRP A 248 -12.87 26.36 19.60
C TRP A 248 -13.33 25.82 20.95
N SER A 249 -14.16 26.56 21.69
CA SER A 249 -14.60 26.16 23.03
C SER A 249 -15.74 25.13 23.03
N ASN A 250 -16.62 25.17 22.02
CA ASN A 250 -17.81 24.32 21.95
C ASN A 250 -17.73 23.24 20.85
N ASN A 251 -16.73 23.28 19.97
CA ASN A 251 -16.50 22.30 18.91
C ASN A 251 -15.07 21.72 18.83
N PRO A 252 -14.33 21.53 19.94
CA PRO A 252 -12.94 21.04 19.86
C PRO A 252 -12.81 19.55 19.46
N GLY A 253 -13.91 18.78 19.42
CA GLY A 253 -13.89 17.33 19.23
C GLY A 253 -13.15 16.88 17.98
N TRP A 254 -13.40 17.52 16.83
CA TRP A 254 -12.74 17.17 15.57
C TRP A 254 -11.24 17.48 15.61
N ARG A 255 -10.83 18.53 16.34
CA ARG A 255 -9.42 18.90 16.53
C ARG A 255 -8.70 17.87 17.38
N TYR A 256 -9.35 17.39 18.45
CA TYR A 256 -8.80 16.30 19.27
C TYR A 256 -8.62 15.00 18.48
N VAL A 257 -9.55 14.66 17.59
CA VAL A 257 -9.37 13.52 16.67
C VAL A 257 -8.12 13.72 15.80
N SER A 258 -7.95 14.89 15.17
CA SER A 258 -6.77 15.19 14.36
C SER A 258 -5.46 15.15 15.16
N PHE A 259 -5.43 15.73 16.36
CA PHE A 259 -4.24 15.73 17.21
C PHE A 259 -3.86 14.34 17.70
N THR A 260 -4.84 13.55 18.16
CA THR A 260 -4.58 12.21 18.69
C THR A 260 -4.22 11.22 17.59
N ALA A 261 -4.92 11.27 16.45
CA ALA A 261 -4.56 10.49 15.28
C ALA A 261 -3.17 10.89 14.76
N GLY A 262 -2.90 12.19 14.59
CA GLY A 262 -1.60 12.69 14.14
C GLY A 262 -0.46 12.32 15.10
N ALA A 263 -0.68 12.38 16.41
CA ALA A 263 0.28 11.95 17.42
C ALA A 263 0.56 10.45 17.34
N PHE A 264 -0.47 9.62 17.13
CA PHE A 264 -0.29 8.19 16.89
C PHE A 264 0.55 7.93 15.63
N VAL A 265 0.26 8.64 14.52
CA VAL A 265 1.06 8.53 13.28
C VAL A 265 2.50 9.01 13.51
N LEU A 266 2.71 10.04 14.33
CA LEU A 266 4.04 10.51 14.69
C LEU A 266 4.82 9.45 15.49
N LEU A 267 4.16 8.79 16.45
CA LEU A 267 4.75 7.66 17.18
C LEU A 267 5.11 6.51 16.23
N ALA A 268 4.23 6.20 15.27
CA ALA A 268 4.51 5.20 14.23
C ALA A 268 5.70 5.62 13.34
N SER A 269 5.85 6.91 13.02
CA SER A 269 6.98 7.47 12.28
C SER A 269 8.29 7.35 13.05
N VAL A 270 8.30 7.67 14.35
CA VAL A 270 9.46 7.48 15.23
C VAL A 270 9.80 6.00 15.37
N ALA A 271 8.79 5.14 15.56
CA ALA A 271 8.98 3.69 15.60
C ALA A 271 9.58 3.16 14.30
N ARG A 272 9.17 3.71 13.15
CA ARG A 272 9.70 3.33 11.83
C ARG A 272 11.21 3.56 11.72
N VAL A 273 11.71 4.67 12.24
CA VAL A 273 13.15 5.02 12.24
C VAL A 273 13.93 4.24 13.31
N THR A 274 13.34 4.00 14.48
CA THR A 274 14.04 3.42 15.64
C THR A 274 14.05 1.89 15.64
N VAL A 275 12.94 1.24 15.27
CA VAL A 275 12.77 -0.23 15.33
C VAL A 275 13.50 -0.93 14.18
N MET A 276 13.59 -0.29 13.02
CA MET A 276 14.30 -0.82 11.86
C MET A 276 15.22 0.21 11.24
N ARG A 277 16.52 0.00 11.38
CA ARG A 277 17.52 0.66 10.52
C ARG A 277 17.49 0.01 9.14
N LEU A 278 16.45 0.34 8.36
CA LEU A 278 16.30 -0.11 6.99
C LEU A 278 17.50 0.42 6.18
N LYS A 279 18.18 -0.49 5.49
CA LYS A 279 19.17 -0.12 4.48
C LYS A 279 18.45 0.13 3.16
N GLU A 280 19.10 0.82 2.24
CA GLU A 280 18.51 1.04 0.92
C GLU A 280 18.10 -0.26 0.25
N THR A 281 17.04 -0.19 -0.55
CA THR A 281 16.42 -1.38 -1.09
C THR A 281 17.27 -2.02 -2.20
N PRO A 282 17.15 -3.34 -2.39
CA PRO A 282 18.00 -4.07 -3.31
C PRO A 282 17.92 -3.58 -4.75
N LYS A 283 16.71 -3.31 -5.26
CA LYS A 283 16.56 -2.87 -6.65
C LYS A 283 16.98 -1.42 -6.82
N TYR A 284 16.84 -0.58 -5.79
CA TYR A 284 17.37 0.77 -5.82
C TYR A 284 18.91 0.76 -5.92
N LEU A 285 19.59 -0.04 -5.08
CA LEU A 285 21.06 -0.14 -5.14
C LEU A 285 21.54 -0.64 -6.51
N LEU A 286 20.86 -1.63 -7.10
CA LEU A 286 21.13 -2.10 -8.46
C LEU A 286 20.90 -1.03 -9.53
N SER A 287 19.84 -0.23 -9.42
CA SER A 287 19.54 0.80 -10.42
C SER A 287 20.61 1.90 -10.41
N VAL A 288 21.12 2.25 -9.22
CA VAL A 288 22.19 3.25 -9.03
C VAL A 288 23.56 2.71 -9.44
N GLY A 289 23.73 1.38 -9.50
CA GLY A 289 25.00 0.72 -9.79
C GLY A 289 25.90 0.55 -8.55
N ARG A 290 25.30 0.57 -7.36
CA ARG A 290 25.99 0.34 -6.07
C ARG A 290 25.98 -1.14 -5.72
N ASP A 291 26.52 -1.95 -6.62
CA ASP A 291 26.46 -3.42 -6.53
C ASP A 291 27.23 -3.97 -5.32
N ALA A 292 28.36 -3.33 -4.95
CA ALA A 292 29.15 -3.71 -3.78
C ALA A 292 28.36 -3.53 -2.46
N ASP A 293 27.63 -2.41 -2.32
CA ASP A 293 26.79 -2.16 -1.14
C ASP A 293 25.63 -3.16 -1.05
N LEU A 294 25.04 -3.50 -2.19
CA LEU A 294 24.00 -4.53 -2.27
C LEU A 294 24.52 -5.87 -1.76
N VAL A 295 25.62 -6.36 -2.32
CA VAL A 295 26.22 -7.66 -1.95
C VAL A 295 26.58 -7.67 -0.48
N ARG A 296 27.23 -6.62 0.02
CA ARG A 296 27.55 -6.46 1.45
C ARG A 296 26.29 -6.50 2.32
N ASN A 297 25.20 -5.85 1.91
CA ASN A 297 23.96 -5.83 2.67
C ASN A 297 23.31 -7.22 2.75
N TYR A 298 23.29 -7.96 1.64
CA TYR A 298 22.78 -9.33 1.60
C TYR A 298 23.64 -10.31 2.40
N GLN A 299 24.96 -10.24 2.26
CA GLN A 299 25.88 -11.08 3.02
C GLN A 299 25.76 -10.83 4.53
N GLN A 300 25.66 -9.57 4.96
CA GLN A 300 25.43 -9.23 6.37
C GLN A 300 24.07 -9.73 6.88
N LEU A 301 23.02 -9.65 6.05
CA LEU A 301 21.70 -10.17 6.39
C LEU A 301 21.74 -11.69 6.54
N ALA A 302 22.42 -12.38 5.62
CA ALA A 302 22.60 -13.82 5.62
C ALA A 302 23.41 -14.30 6.84
N GLN A 303 24.54 -13.65 7.13
CA GLN A 303 25.36 -13.92 8.32
C GLN A 303 24.58 -13.72 9.61
N ARG A 304 23.82 -12.61 9.73
CA ARG A 304 23.03 -12.31 10.93
C ARG A 304 21.98 -13.38 11.26
N TYR A 305 21.41 -14.02 10.24
CA TYR A 305 20.34 -15.00 10.40
C TYR A 305 20.77 -16.44 10.10
N GLY A 306 22.09 -16.70 9.93
CA GLY A 306 22.61 -18.03 9.63
C GLY A 306 22.04 -18.63 8.34
N ARG A 307 21.87 -17.81 7.30
CA ARG A 307 21.32 -18.22 6.00
C ARG A 307 22.40 -18.24 4.92
N GLU A 308 22.18 -19.03 3.88
CA GLU A 308 23.03 -19.04 2.71
C GLU A 308 22.73 -17.83 1.82
N CYS A 309 23.76 -17.25 1.22
CA CYS A 309 23.63 -16.23 0.20
C CYS A 309 24.67 -16.43 -0.88
N SER A 310 24.23 -16.83 -2.07
CA SER A 310 25.11 -17.08 -3.21
C SER A 310 25.41 -15.82 -4.04
N LEU A 311 24.95 -14.65 -3.59
CA LEU A 311 25.09 -13.38 -4.30
C LEU A 311 26.52 -12.84 -4.15
N THR A 312 27.18 -12.62 -5.28
CA THR A 312 28.52 -12.03 -5.37
C THR A 312 28.56 -10.92 -6.40
N GLU A 313 29.51 -10.01 -6.28
CA GLU A 313 29.68 -8.89 -7.22
C GLU A 313 29.96 -9.40 -8.65
N GLU A 314 30.73 -10.48 -8.78
CA GLU A 314 31.02 -11.13 -10.07
C GLU A 314 29.75 -11.62 -10.78
N LYS A 315 28.81 -12.21 -10.04
CA LYS A 315 27.53 -12.68 -10.61
C LYS A 315 26.65 -11.52 -11.07
N LEU A 316 26.74 -10.37 -10.41
CA LEU A 316 26.03 -9.16 -10.83
C LEU A 316 26.71 -8.53 -12.05
N ALA A 317 28.04 -8.43 -12.05
CA ALA A 317 28.83 -7.94 -13.18
C ALA A 317 28.60 -8.80 -14.44
N ALA A 318 28.48 -10.12 -14.29
CA ALA A 318 28.16 -11.04 -15.38
C ALA A 318 26.78 -10.79 -16.02
N CYS A 319 25.82 -10.18 -15.30
CA CYS A 319 24.52 -9.83 -15.85
C CYS A 319 24.55 -8.53 -16.68
N GLY A 320 25.65 -7.77 -16.64
CA GLY A 320 25.83 -6.50 -17.32
C GLY A 320 25.51 -5.28 -16.43
N LYS A 321 26.13 -4.14 -16.76
CA LYS A 321 25.90 -2.86 -16.05
C LYS A 321 24.62 -2.18 -16.53
N MET A 322 23.90 -1.57 -15.59
CA MET A 322 22.72 -0.75 -15.88
C MET A 322 23.12 0.50 -16.68
N LYS A 323 22.33 0.84 -17.72
CA LYS A 323 22.62 1.97 -18.64
C LYS A 323 22.77 3.33 -17.96
N ASN A 324 22.09 3.53 -16.82
CA ASN A 324 22.01 4.80 -16.10
C ASN A 324 22.82 4.78 -14.78
N ALA A 325 23.65 3.75 -14.56
CA ALA A 325 24.47 3.64 -13.37
C ALA A 325 25.48 4.80 -13.31
N GLY A 326 25.43 5.60 -12.23
CA GLY A 326 26.35 6.73 -12.01
C GLY A 326 26.03 8.03 -12.76
N GLN A 327 24.88 8.16 -13.44
CA GLN A 327 24.45 9.44 -14.03
C GLN A 327 23.84 10.37 -12.98
N ASP A 328 23.97 11.69 -13.21
CA ASP A 328 23.37 12.71 -12.34
C ASP A 328 21.84 12.70 -12.44
N ARG A 329 21.21 12.19 -11.38
CA ARG A 329 19.76 11.98 -11.30
C ARG A 329 18.97 13.24 -10.95
N HIS A 330 19.66 14.36 -10.65
CA HIS A 330 19.00 15.62 -10.27
C HIS A 330 18.53 16.45 -11.47
N THR A 331 18.94 16.09 -12.69
CA THR A 331 18.53 16.83 -13.90
C THR A 331 17.10 16.46 -14.31
N LEU A 332 16.22 17.45 -14.47
CA LEU A 332 14.83 17.27 -14.94
C LEU A 332 14.72 16.46 -16.25
N LYS A 333 15.67 16.63 -17.19
CA LYS A 333 15.74 15.83 -18.43
C LYS A 333 15.96 14.35 -18.17
N PHE A 334 16.79 14.00 -17.17
CA PHE A 334 17.02 12.62 -16.78
C PHE A 334 15.74 12.02 -16.18
N VAL A 335 15.09 12.75 -15.27
CA VAL A 335 13.81 12.34 -14.66
C VAL A 335 12.75 12.05 -15.72
N LEU A 336 12.56 12.96 -16.67
CA LEU A 336 11.57 12.80 -17.75
C LEU A 336 11.90 11.62 -18.68
N ASN A 337 13.17 11.47 -19.08
CA ASN A 337 13.59 10.35 -19.93
C ASN A 337 13.42 9.00 -19.22
N GLU A 338 13.78 8.93 -17.94
CA GLU A 338 13.62 7.73 -17.14
C GLU A 338 12.14 7.39 -16.92
N LEU A 339 11.28 8.39 -16.74
CA LEU A 339 9.82 8.24 -16.70
C LEU A 339 9.29 7.61 -17.99
N VAL A 340 9.69 8.15 -19.15
CA VAL A 340 9.29 7.63 -20.45
C VAL A 340 9.77 6.19 -20.64
N ASP A 341 11.00 5.87 -20.23
CA ASP A 341 11.54 4.52 -20.33
C ASP A 341 10.80 3.52 -19.42
N HIS A 342 10.44 3.91 -18.20
CA HIS A 342 9.65 3.09 -17.28
C HIS A 342 8.24 2.85 -17.82
N VAL A 343 7.54 3.89 -18.28
CA VAL A 343 6.20 3.77 -18.86
C VAL A 343 6.25 2.91 -20.12
N ARG A 344 7.24 3.11 -21.00
CA ARG A 344 7.45 2.27 -22.18
C ARG A 344 7.73 0.81 -21.81
N GLY A 345 8.36 0.56 -20.66
CA GLY A 345 8.60 -0.75 -20.08
C GLY A 345 7.31 -1.56 -19.85
N LEU A 346 6.24 -0.90 -19.42
CA LEU A 346 4.95 -1.54 -19.13
C LEU A 346 4.28 -2.09 -20.41
N PHE A 347 4.56 -1.50 -21.56
CA PHE A 347 3.93 -1.85 -22.85
C PHE A 347 4.86 -2.62 -23.81
N VAL A 348 5.95 -3.24 -23.31
CA VAL A 348 6.92 -3.96 -24.15
C VAL A 348 6.31 -5.21 -24.82
N THR A 349 5.38 -5.89 -24.15
CA THR A 349 4.72 -7.09 -24.69
C THR A 349 3.22 -6.94 -24.67
N ARG A 350 2.52 -7.61 -25.60
CA ARG A 350 1.04 -7.60 -25.64
C ARG A 350 0.41 -8.08 -24.31
N LYS A 351 1.04 -9.06 -23.64
CA LYS A 351 0.56 -9.58 -22.35
C LYS A 351 0.72 -8.54 -21.22
N MET A 352 1.87 -7.88 -21.12
CA MET A 352 2.08 -6.84 -20.11
C MET A 352 1.22 -5.61 -20.38
N ALA A 353 1.06 -5.21 -21.65
CA ALA A 353 0.17 -4.13 -22.05
C ALA A 353 -1.28 -4.41 -21.65
N LEU A 354 -1.80 -5.60 -22.00
CA LEU A 354 -3.16 -6.02 -21.63
C LEU A 354 -3.35 -6.03 -20.11
N SER A 355 -2.40 -6.62 -19.36
CA SER A 355 -2.48 -6.68 -17.91
C SER A 355 -2.44 -5.29 -17.28
N THR A 356 -1.58 -4.39 -17.77
CA THR A 356 -1.46 -3.02 -17.25
C THR A 356 -2.75 -2.24 -17.52
N THR A 357 -3.28 -2.32 -18.75
CA THR A 357 -4.53 -1.65 -19.12
C THR A 357 -5.71 -2.18 -18.31
N MET A 358 -5.83 -3.50 -18.11
CA MET A 358 -6.89 -4.08 -17.29
C MET A 358 -6.81 -3.63 -15.83
N VAL A 359 -5.60 -3.57 -15.25
CA VAL A 359 -5.39 -3.11 -13.88
C VAL A 359 -5.75 -1.62 -13.76
N TRP A 360 -5.28 -0.77 -14.68
CA TRP A 360 -5.62 0.65 -14.68
C TRP A 360 -7.12 0.88 -14.86
N MET A 361 -7.76 0.14 -15.77
CA MET A 361 -9.19 0.23 -16.00
C MET A 361 -9.97 -0.21 -14.76
N SER A 362 -9.58 -1.31 -14.13
CA SER A 362 -10.19 -1.79 -12.89
C SER A 362 -10.10 -0.74 -11.77
N TRP A 363 -8.90 -0.21 -11.52
CA TRP A 363 -8.72 0.83 -10.50
C TRP A 363 -9.41 2.15 -10.84
N THR A 364 -9.47 2.53 -12.12
CA THR A 364 -10.23 3.71 -12.57
C THR A 364 -11.72 3.51 -12.33
N LEU A 365 -12.29 2.35 -12.66
CA LEU A 365 -13.70 2.05 -12.43
C LEU A 365 -14.04 2.02 -10.93
N ILE A 366 -13.19 1.39 -10.12
CA ILE A 366 -13.33 1.39 -8.65
C ILE A 366 -13.24 2.83 -8.11
N GLY A 367 -12.26 3.59 -8.58
CA GLY A 367 -12.01 4.98 -8.20
C GLY A 367 -13.08 5.96 -8.68
N LEU A 368 -13.86 5.63 -9.71
CA LEU A 368 -15.06 6.37 -10.11
C LEU A 368 -16.27 5.95 -9.27
N ALA A 369 -16.45 4.65 -9.03
CA ALA A 369 -17.59 4.12 -8.29
C ALA A 369 -17.61 4.63 -6.83
N TYR A 370 -16.45 4.69 -6.15
CA TYR A 370 -16.37 5.09 -4.75
C TYR A 370 -16.85 6.54 -4.53
N PRO A 371 -16.28 7.57 -5.20
CA PRO A 371 -16.75 8.94 -5.05
C PRO A 371 -18.16 9.14 -5.58
N LEU A 372 -18.59 8.47 -6.66
CA LEU A 372 -19.99 8.53 -7.09
C LEU A 372 -20.93 8.05 -5.98
N PHE A 373 -20.57 6.97 -5.30
CA PHE A 373 -21.34 6.45 -4.17
C PHE A 373 -21.34 7.41 -2.97
N TYR A 374 -20.18 7.91 -2.55
CA TYR A 374 -20.08 8.73 -1.33
C TYR A 374 -20.45 10.22 -1.50
N VAL A 375 -20.39 10.76 -2.72
CA VAL A 375 -20.63 12.19 -2.98
C VAL A 375 -22.01 12.46 -3.57
N PHE A 376 -22.54 11.55 -4.39
CA PHE A 376 -23.74 11.81 -5.18
C PHE A 376 -24.97 10.98 -4.80
N LEU A 377 -24.84 9.95 -3.96
CA LEU A 377 -26.02 9.32 -3.34
C LEU A 377 -26.36 10.03 -2.00
N PRO A 378 -27.67 10.29 -1.75
CA PRO A 378 -28.16 11.08 -0.62
C PRO A 378 -28.00 10.40 0.74
#